data_AF-A0A1J8QI66-F1
#
_entry.id   AF-A0A1J8QI66-F1
#
_cell.length_a   1.000
_cell.length_b   1.000
_cell.length_c   1.000
_cell.angle_alpha   90.00
_cell.angle_beta   90.00
_cell.angle_gamma   90.00
#
_symmetry.space_group_name_H-M   'P 1'
#
loop_
_entity.id
_entity.type
_entity.pdbx_description
1 polymer ?
#
loop_
_entity_poly.entity_id
_entity_poly.type
_entity_poly.pdbx_seq_one_letter_code
_entity_poly.pdbx_strand_id
1 'polypeptide(L)'
;MFARLSVKENLSIMQRFTSFSNAERSRKELLLQDVFERLNGAYSEEAKKQLATAIRLKQVAGLENRKRRSEEALYSVHKRSHLDELQSSPFLRLPTEQERKECHAKFIGATGRGALAQGVCGVCARECSVMDEGLTSWKLLDIPNGGRLIPTRVHPVHELYNGMLLEAAGITGSAEELSVAIRGRIDYKPRLPPRCILVKMNKIRADRLEGLKNSVIPIEPVTKTFRMMCTNKEPN
;
A
#
# COMPACT_ATOMS: atom_id res chain seq x y z
N MET A 1 -28.68 5.72 55.27
CA MET A 1 -27.46 5.13 55.91
C MET A 1 -27.21 3.68 55.48
N PHE A 2 -28.18 2.77 55.62
CA PHE A 2 -28.03 1.33 55.32
C PHE A 2 -27.75 0.93 53.85
N ALA A 3 -28.01 1.82 52.89
CA ALA A 3 -27.78 1.53 51.47
C ALA A 3 -26.28 1.42 51.11
N ARG A 4 -25.41 2.12 51.85
CA ARG A 4 -23.95 2.14 51.62
C ARG A 4 -23.19 1.03 52.34
N LEU A 5 -23.83 0.37 53.31
CA LEU A 5 -23.22 -0.70 54.10
C LEU A 5 -23.29 -2.05 53.35
N SER A 6 -22.31 -2.90 53.59
CA SER A 6 -22.28 -4.27 53.10
C SER A 6 -23.39 -5.12 53.74
N VAL A 7 -23.71 -6.27 53.13
CA VAL A 7 -24.75 -7.18 53.66
C VAL A 7 -24.38 -7.65 55.08
N LYS A 8 -23.09 -7.92 55.34
CA LYS A 8 -22.60 -8.36 56.66
C LYS A 8 -22.76 -7.28 57.73
N GLU A 9 -22.47 -6.02 57.39
CA GLU A 9 -22.62 -4.89 58.33
C GLU A 9 -24.09 -4.62 58.64
N ASN A 10 -24.95 -4.65 57.61
CA ASN A 10 -26.40 -4.53 57.82
C ASN A 10 -26.95 -5.67 58.68
N LEU A 11 -26.54 -6.92 58.43
CA LEU A 11 -26.95 -8.06 59.24
C LEU A 11 -26.43 -7.95 60.68
N SER A 12 -25.21 -7.47 60.90
CA SER A 12 -24.64 -7.32 62.26
C SER A 12 -25.35 -6.25 63.08
N ILE A 13 -25.76 -5.14 62.45
CA ILE A 13 -26.56 -4.10 63.10
C ILE A 13 -27.98 -4.62 63.40
N MET A 14 -28.55 -5.42 62.50
CA MET A 14 -29.96 -5.84 62.59
C MET A 14 -30.21 -7.15 63.33
N GLN A 15 -29.19 -7.99 63.50
CA GLN A 15 -29.24 -9.17 64.37
C GLN A 15 -29.63 -8.84 65.81
N ARG A 16 -29.44 -7.59 66.24
CA ARG A 16 -29.87 -7.10 67.56
C ARG A 16 -31.37 -6.87 67.68
N PHE A 17 -32.09 -6.79 66.55
CA PHE A 17 -33.50 -6.42 66.53
C PHE A 17 -34.40 -7.56 66.01
N THR A 18 -33.91 -8.42 65.12
CA THR A 18 -34.69 -9.55 64.58
C THR A 18 -33.82 -10.75 64.13
N SER A 19 -34.42 -11.94 64.13
CA SER A 19 -33.85 -13.15 63.52
C SER A 19 -34.34 -13.29 62.07
N PHE A 20 -33.40 -13.40 61.12
CA PHE A 20 -33.70 -13.61 59.69
C PHE A 20 -33.48 -15.07 59.27
N SER A 21 -34.35 -15.59 58.40
CA SER A 21 -34.21 -16.88 57.73
C SER A 21 -33.05 -16.90 56.72
N ASN A 22 -32.56 -18.09 56.35
CA ASN A 22 -31.47 -18.23 55.38
C ASN A 22 -31.84 -17.72 53.98
N ALA A 23 -33.11 -17.87 53.59
CA ALA A 23 -33.63 -17.35 52.32
C ALA A 23 -33.56 -15.81 52.28
N GLU A 24 -33.95 -15.14 53.36
CA GLU A 24 -33.85 -13.69 53.49
C GLU A 24 -32.38 -13.26 53.48
N ARG A 25 -31.50 -13.93 54.24
CA ARG A 25 -30.06 -13.60 54.28
C ARG A 25 -29.37 -13.63 52.92
N SER A 26 -29.81 -14.50 52.02
CA SER A 26 -29.23 -14.66 50.68
C SER A 26 -29.56 -13.49 49.73
N ARG A 27 -30.63 -12.74 49.97
CA ARG A 27 -31.10 -11.67 49.08
C ARG A 27 -31.23 -10.36 49.83
N LYS A 28 -30.22 -9.48 49.66
CA LYS A 28 -30.16 -8.14 50.29
C LYS A 28 -31.45 -7.33 50.13
N GLU A 29 -32.16 -7.50 49.03
CA GLU A 29 -33.43 -6.82 48.74
C GLU A 29 -34.55 -7.25 49.69
N LEU A 30 -34.72 -8.54 49.94
CA LEU A 30 -35.75 -9.07 50.85
C LEU A 30 -35.45 -8.68 52.30
N LEU A 31 -34.17 -8.71 52.71
CA LEU A 31 -33.76 -8.20 54.03
C LEU A 31 -34.13 -6.74 54.23
N LEU A 32 -33.83 -5.89 53.24
CA LEU A 32 -34.12 -4.47 53.35
C LEU A 32 -35.62 -4.19 53.34
N GLN A 33 -36.42 -4.99 52.64
CA GLN A 33 -37.87 -4.86 52.59
C GLN A 33 -38.53 -5.30 53.91
N ASP A 34 -38.18 -6.46 54.45
CA ASP A 34 -38.73 -6.97 55.73
C ASP A 34 -38.37 -6.06 56.91
N VAL A 35 -37.14 -5.54 56.94
CA VAL A 35 -36.70 -4.56 57.93
C VAL A 35 -37.50 -3.29 57.87
N PHE A 36 -37.83 -2.86 56.66
CA PHE A 36 -38.54 -1.63 56.44
C PHE A 36 -40.02 -1.76 56.80
N GLU A 37 -40.64 -2.89 56.49
CA GLU A 37 -42.01 -3.23 56.92
C GLU A 37 -42.12 -3.33 58.44
N ARG A 38 -41.10 -3.84 59.13
CA ARG A 38 -41.07 -3.95 60.60
C ARG A 38 -40.72 -2.65 61.33
N LEU A 39 -39.97 -1.74 60.69
CA LEU A 39 -39.58 -0.44 61.25
C LEU A 39 -40.57 0.71 60.93
N ASN A 40 -41.77 0.38 60.43
CA ASN A 40 -42.74 1.28 59.80
C ASN A 40 -43.25 2.49 60.64
N GLY A 41 -42.84 2.62 61.91
CA GLY A 41 -43.23 3.74 62.77
C GLY A 41 -42.21 4.89 62.90
N ALA A 42 -40.93 4.68 62.60
CA ALA A 42 -39.87 5.59 63.08
C ALA A 42 -38.97 6.21 62.00
N TYR A 43 -39.16 5.87 60.72
CA TYR A 43 -38.30 6.36 59.64
C TYR A 43 -38.94 7.47 58.81
N SER A 44 -38.16 8.52 58.56
CA SER A 44 -38.47 9.62 57.65
C SER A 44 -38.83 9.10 56.25
N GLU A 45 -39.86 9.68 55.63
CA GLU A 45 -40.26 9.46 54.22
C GLU A 45 -39.08 9.55 53.23
N GLU A 46 -38.03 10.27 53.60
CA GLU A 46 -36.82 10.41 52.80
C GLU A 46 -36.03 9.09 52.69
N ALA A 47 -36.00 8.28 53.76
CA ALA A 47 -35.35 6.97 53.73
C ALA A 47 -36.11 5.98 52.82
N LYS A 48 -37.43 6.13 52.76
CA LYS A 48 -38.31 5.34 51.89
C LYS A 48 -38.01 5.59 50.42
N LYS A 49 -37.92 6.87 50.05
CA LYS A 49 -37.56 7.30 48.70
C LYS A 49 -36.17 6.81 48.31
N GLN A 50 -35.17 6.96 49.18
CA GLN A 50 -33.80 6.52 48.91
C GLN A 50 -33.69 5.01 48.62
N LEU A 51 -34.44 4.18 49.36
CA LEU A 51 -34.44 2.73 49.16
C LEU A 51 -35.12 2.35 47.83
N ALA A 52 -36.28 2.93 47.53
CA ALA A 52 -36.98 2.73 46.27
C ALA A 52 -36.11 3.13 45.07
N THR A 53 -35.39 4.25 45.16
CA THR A 53 -34.42 4.69 44.14
C THR A 53 -33.28 3.68 43.99
N ALA A 54 -32.72 3.17 45.09
CA ALA A 54 -31.63 2.20 45.05
C ALA A 54 -32.05 0.85 44.42
N ILE A 55 -33.27 0.39 44.69
CA ILE A 55 -33.83 -0.82 44.06
C ILE A 55 -33.98 -0.60 42.55
N ARG A 56 -34.57 0.53 42.14
CA ARG A 56 -34.76 0.86 40.72
C ARG A 56 -33.42 0.97 39.97
N LEU A 57 -32.41 1.61 40.56
CA LEU A 57 -31.06 1.71 39.97
C LEU A 57 -30.40 0.35 39.76
N LYS A 58 -30.56 -0.59 40.71
CA LYS A 58 -30.03 -1.95 40.57
C LYS A 58 -30.74 -2.76 39.50
N GLN A 59 -32.06 -2.61 39.38
CA GLN A 59 -32.83 -3.26 38.33
C GLN A 59 -32.37 -2.78 36.94
N VAL A 60 -32.17 -1.47 36.76
CA VAL A 60 -31.63 -0.89 35.52
C VAL A 60 -30.21 -1.41 35.23
N ALA A 61 -29.31 -1.36 36.21
CA ALA A 61 -27.95 -1.87 36.06
C ALA A 61 -27.89 -3.39 35.76
N GLY A 62 -28.85 -4.16 36.29
CA GLY A 62 -28.99 -5.59 36.01
C GLY A 62 -29.42 -5.86 34.57
N LEU A 63 -30.35 -5.05 34.04
CA LEU A 63 -30.80 -5.13 32.64
C LEU A 63 -29.69 -4.72 31.67
N GLU A 64 -28.95 -3.65 31.97
CA GLU A 64 -27.81 -3.21 31.16
C GLU A 64 -26.70 -4.27 31.10
N ASN A 65 -26.38 -4.89 32.23
CA ASN A 65 -25.40 -5.99 32.27
C ASN A 65 -25.86 -7.22 31.47
N ARG A 66 -27.16 -7.55 31.48
CA ARG A 66 -27.70 -8.63 30.63
C ARG A 66 -27.60 -8.27 29.15
N LYS A 67 -27.91 -7.03 28.78
CA LYS A 67 -27.79 -6.54 27.41
C LYS A 67 -26.34 -6.63 26.93
N ARG A 68 -25.38 -6.15 27.73
CA ARG A 68 -23.94 -6.22 27.39
C ARG A 68 -23.46 -7.66 27.19
N ARG A 69 -23.83 -8.58 28.09
CA ARG A 69 -23.49 -10.01 27.94
C ARG A 69 -24.11 -10.64 26.69
N SER A 70 -25.33 -10.25 26.33
CA SER A 70 -25.99 -10.72 25.11
C SER A 70 -25.29 -10.22 23.85
N GLU A 71 -24.88 -8.94 23.83
CA GLU A 71 -24.13 -8.34 22.73
C GLU A 71 -22.73 -8.95 22.59
N GLU A 72 -22.02 -9.16 23.70
CA GLU A 72 -20.72 -9.86 23.72
C GLU A 72 -20.85 -11.31 23.21
N ALA A 73 -21.92 -12.02 23.60
CA ALA A 73 -22.20 -13.37 23.12
C ALA A 73 -22.46 -13.39 21.60
N LEU A 74 -23.30 -12.48 21.10
CA LEU A 74 -23.57 -12.33 19.65
C LEU A 74 -22.31 -12.00 18.86
N TYR A 75 -21.49 -11.07 19.36
CA TYR A 75 -20.21 -10.73 18.75
C TYR A 75 -19.26 -11.94 18.71
N SER A 76 -19.21 -12.74 19.78
CA SER A 76 -18.36 -13.94 19.83
C SER A 76 -18.78 -15.02 18.82
N VAL A 77 -20.09 -15.20 18.61
CA VAL A 77 -20.64 -16.14 17.62
C VAL A 77 -20.34 -15.64 16.20
N HIS A 78 -20.57 -14.36 15.93
CA HIS A 78 -20.30 -13.76 14.62
C HIS A 78 -18.81 -13.76 14.27
N LYS A 79 -17.94 -13.56 15.27
CA LYS A 79 -16.48 -13.65 15.09
C LYS A 79 -16.03 -15.07 14.73
N ARG A 80 -16.67 -16.12 15.26
CA ARG A 80 -16.37 -17.51 14.90
C ARG A 80 -16.85 -17.84 13.48
N SER A 81 -18.06 -17.43 13.10
CA SER A 81 -18.57 -17.66 11.74
C SER A 81 -17.71 -16.97 10.67
N HIS A 82 -17.24 -15.75 10.95
CA HIS A 82 -16.40 -15.00 10.01
C HIS A 82 -14.98 -15.61 9.85
N LEU A 83 -14.46 -16.27 10.88
CA LEU A 83 -13.16 -16.97 10.78
C LEU A 83 -13.27 -18.24 9.91
N ASP A 84 -14.37 -18.98 10.02
CA ASP A 84 -14.61 -20.16 9.19
C ASP A 84 -14.87 -19.77 7.72
N GLU A 85 -15.53 -18.63 7.49
CA GLU A 85 -15.77 -18.09 6.14
C GLU A 85 -14.47 -17.61 5.47
N LEU A 86 -13.56 -16.99 6.23
CA LEU A 86 -12.23 -16.60 5.74
C LEU A 86 -11.35 -17.81 5.40
N GLN A 87 -11.46 -18.91 6.16
CA GLN A 87 -10.74 -20.15 5.88
C GLN A 87 -11.27 -20.90 4.65
N SER A 88 -12.54 -20.71 4.30
CA SER A 88 -13.12 -21.21 3.04
C SER A 88 -12.74 -20.37 1.83
N SER A 89 -12.23 -19.15 2.02
CA SER A 89 -11.83 -18.32 0.89
C SER A 89 -10.58 -18.89 0.20
N PRO A 90 -10.59 -19.06 -1.13
CA PRO A 90 -9.44 -19.60 -1.87
C PRO A 90 -8.21 -18.67 -1.81
N PHE A 91 -8.38 -17.45 -1.30
CA PHE A 91 -7.36 -16.41 -1.24
C PHE A 91 -6.26 -16.68 -0.19
N LEU A 92 -6.56 -17.45 0.87
CA LEU A 92 -5.60 -17.79 1.93
C LEU A 92 -5.17 -19.26 1.91
N ARG A 93 -5.46 -19.98 0.82
CA ARG A 93 -4.98 -21.35 0.67
C ARG A 93 -3.46 -21.31 0.49
N LEU A 94 -2.76 -22.06 1.32
CA LEU A 94 -1.33 -22.27 1.16
C LEU A 94 -1.10 -23.01 -0.17
N PRO A 95 -0.12 -22.58 -0.99
CA PRO A 95 0.20 -23.27 -2.22
C PRO A 95 0.64 -24.69 -1.91
N THR A 96 0.26 -25.62 -2.77
CA THR A 96 0.74 -27.00 -2.73
C THR A 96 2.25 -27.04 -2.94
N GLU A 97 2.89 -28.14 -2.53
CA GLU A 97 4.33 -28.30 -2.73
C GLU A 97 4.72 -28.22 -4.22
N GLN A 98 3.85 -28.74 -5.10
CA GLN A 98 4.04 -28.71 -6.54
C GLN A 98 3.99 -27.27 -7.09
N GLU A 99 2.97 -26.49 -6.72
CA GLU A 99 2.87 -25.07 -7.12
C GLU A 99 4.07 -24.25 -6.63
N ARG A 100 4.54 -24.53 -5.41
CA ARG A 100 5.74 -23.88 -4.87
C ARG A 100 6.99 -24.23 -5.69
N LYS A 101 7.16 -25.50 -6.07
CA LYS A 101 8.27 -25.94 -6.93
C LYS A 101 8.22 -25.29 -8.31
N GLU A 102 7.05 -25.23 -8.92
CA GLU A 102 6.85 -24.57 -10.22
C GLU A 102 7.13 -23.06 -10.15
N CYS A 103 6.69 -22.40 -9.09
CA CYS A 103 6.97 -20.98 -8.86
C CYS A 103 8.48 -20.74 -8.70
N HIS A 104 9.18 -21.59 -7.93
CA HIS A 104 10.64 -21.55 -7.82
C HIS A 104 11.33 -21.81 -9.16
N ALA A 105 10.89 -22.78 -9.95
CA ALA A 105 11.46 -23.05 -11.27
C ALA A 105 11.27 -21.86 -12.21
N LYS A 106 10.09 -21.22 -12.21
CA LYS A 106 9.83 -19.97 -12.94
C LYS A 106 10.74 -18.84 -12.49
N PHE A 107 10.91 -18.67 -11.18
CA PHE A 107 11.80 -17.64 -10.63
C PHE A 107 13.25 -17.88 -11.03
N ILE A 108 13.76 -19.11 -10.90
CA ILE A 108 15.12 -19.48 -11.32
C ILE A 108 15.30 -19.29 -12.82
N GLY A 109 14.30 -19.65 -13.63
CA GLY A 109 14.32 -19.39 -15.08
C GLY A 109 14.39 -17.89 -15.40
N ALA A 110 13.60 -17.08 -14.70
CA ALA A 110 13.53 -15.63 -14.88
C ALA A 110 14.72 -14.87 -14.26
N THR A 111 15.48 -15.46 -13.35
CA THR A 111 16.66 -14.86 -12.70
C THR A 111 17.96 -15.57 -13.05
N GLY A 112 17.88 -16.59 -13.90
CA GLY A 112 19.05 -17.33 -14.38
C GLY A 112 19.99 -16.44 -15.17
N ARG A 113 21.23 -16.89 -15.34
CA ARG A 113 22.26 -16.14 -16.07
C ARG A 113 21.83 -15.70 -17.48
N GLY A 114 20.96 -16.47 -18.13
CA GLY A 114 20.40 -16.11 -19.43
C GLY A 114 19.39 -14.96 -19.38
N ALA A 115 18.62 -14.85 -18.29
CA ALA A 115 17.66 -13.74 -18.11
C ALA A 115 18.35 -12.43 -17.73
N LEU A 116 19.47 -12.53 -17.00
CA LEU A 116 20.34 -11.38 -16.67
C LEU A 116 21.40 -11.11 -17.75
N ALA A 117 21.36 -11.82 -18.89
CA ALA A 117 22.30 -11.59 -19.97
C ALA A 117 22.08 -10.17 -20.52
N GLN A 118 23.14 -9.37 -20.45
CA GLN A 118 23.19 -8.03 -21.01
C GLN A 118 24.15 -8.03 -22.19
N GLY A 119 23.88 -7.18 -23.18
CA GLY A 119 24.76 -6.95 -24.31
C GLY A 119 24.67 -5.50 -24.78
N VAL A 120 25.66 -5.05 -25.54
CA VAL A 120 25.65 -3.69 -26.09
C VAL A 120 25.03 -3.74 -27.49
N CYS A 121 24.06 -2.87 -27.75
CA CYS A 121 23.51 -2.70 -29.09
C CYS A 121 24.54 -1.98 -29.98
N GLY A 122 24.99 -2.62 -31.05
CA GLY A 122 26.01 -2.07 -31.96
C GLY A 122 25.56 -0.80 -32.71
N VAL A 123 24.25 -0.53 -32.78
CA VAL A 123 23.70 0.65 -33.49
C VAL A 123 23.55 1.87 -32.58
N CYS A 124 23.16 1.69 -31.32
CA CYS A 124 22.88 2.80 -30.41
C CYS A 124 23.79 2.88 -29.19
N ALA A 125 24.77 1.97 -29.08
CA ALA A 125 25.76 1.88 -28.01
C ALA A 125 25.17 1.81 -26.59
N ARG A 126 23.92 1.34 -26.45
CA ARG A 126 23.28 1.13 -25.15
C ARG A 126 23.47 -0.29 -24.69
N GLU A 127 23.69 -0.46 -23.39
CA GLU A 127 23.53 -1.74 -22.70
C GLU A 127 22.06 -2.12 -22.69
N CYS A 128 21.75 -3.30 -23.19
CA CYS A 128 20.41 -3.83 -23.41
C CYS A 128 20.30 -5.21 -22.74
N SER A 129 19.15 -5.47 -22.11
CA SER A 129 18.78 -6.84 -21.70
C SER A 129 18.50 -7.67 -22.95
N VAL A 130 19.17 -8.83 -23.08
CA VAL A 130 19.02 -9.71 -24.26
C VAL A 130 17.57 -10.15 -24.41
N MET A 131 16.90 -10.47 -23.31
CA MET A 131 15.52 -10.96 -23.30
C MET A 131 14.49 -9.83 -23.40
N ASP A 132 14.60 -8.78 -22.57
CA ASP A 132 13.55 -7.75 -22.47
C ASP A 132 13.54 -6.80 -23.66
N GLU A 133 14.72 -6.47 -24.19
CA GLU A 133 14.86 -5.55 -25.33
C GLU A 133 14.97 -6.28 -26.68
N GLY A 134 15.00 -7.62 -26.65
CA GLY A 134 15.08 -8.47 -27.83
C GLY A 134 16.35 -8.23 -28.62
N LEU A 135 17.50 -8.31 -27.96
CA LEU A 135 18.79 -8.14 -28.63
C LEU A 135 19.04 -9.35 -29.54
N THR A 136 19.09 -9.11 -30.84
CA THR A 136 19.25 -10.14 -31.88
C THR A 136 20.56 -9.92 -32.63
N SER A 137 21.25 -11.00 -33.01
CA SER A 137 22.47 -10.91 -33.82
C SER A 137 22.09 -10.89 -35.30
N TRP A 138 22.64 -9.93 -36.04
CA TRP A 138 22.44 -9.75 -37.48
C TRP A 138 23.79 -9.74 -38.18
N LYS A 139 23.88 -10.34 -39.38
CA LYS A 139 25.07 -10.13 -40.22
C LYS A 139 25.13 -8.67 -40.66
N LEU A 140 26.32 -8.12 -40.83
CA LEU A 140 26.49 -6.71 -41.21
C LEU A 140 25.79 -6.35 -42.54
N LEU A 141 25.69 -7.31 -43.46
CA LEU A 141 25.03 -7.11 -44.75
C LEU A 141 23.49 -7.11 -44.66
N ASP A 142 22.95 -7.74 -43.62
CA ASP A 142 21.50 -7.90 -43.43
C ASP A 142 20.88 -6.74 -42.63
N ILE A 143 21.70 -5.78 -42.16
CA ILE A 143 21.21 -4.65 -41.35
C ILE A 143 20.24 -3.80 -42.17
N PRO A 144 18.98 -3.65 -41.72
CA PRO A 144 18.00 -2.85 -42.44
C PRO A 144 18.44 -1.39 -42.45
N ASN A 145 18.45 -0.77 -43.64
CA ASN A 145 18.88 0.61 -43.84
C ASN A 145 20.34 0.89 -43.41
N GLY A 146 21.26 -0.07 -43.52
CA GLY A 146 22.66 0.08 -43.14
C GLY A 146 23.36 1.31 -43.75
N GLY A 147 22.95 1.74 -44.96
CA GLY A 147 23.46 2.97 -45.59
C GLY A 147 23.25 4.26 -44.77
N ARG A 148 22.29 4.28 -43.83
CA ARG A 148 22.08 5.42 -42.92
C ARG A 148 23.08 5.47 -41.76
N LEU A 149 23.80 4.38 -41.51
CA LEU A 149 24.84 4.27 -40.49
C LEU A 149 26.22 4.69 -41.03
N ILE A 150 26.31 4.97 -42.33
CA ILE A 150 27.53 5.47 -42.98
C ILE A 150 27.62 6.98 -42.71
N PRO A 151 28.63 7.47 -41.97
CA PRO A 151 28.76 8.88 -41.68
C PRO A 151 29.13 9.67 -42.95
N THR A 152 28.52 10.85 -43.13
CA THR A 152 28.85 11.73 -44.27
C THR A 152 30.29 12.26 -44.21
N ARG A 153 30.86 12.38 -43.00
CA ARG A 153 32.24 12.78 -42.76
C ARG A 153 32.86 11.82 -41.76
N VAL A 154 33.88 11.08 -42.20
CA VAL A 154 34.60 10.13 -41.34
C VAL A 154 35.57 10.90 -40.45
N HIS A 155 35.60 10.56 -39.17
CA HIS A 155 36.58 11.07 -38.22
C HIS A 155 37.65 10.01 -37.97
N PRO A 156 38.94 10.36 -37.77
CA PRO A 156 40.02 9.39 -37.57
C PRO A 156 39.85 8.47 -36.35
N VAL A 157 39.06 8.90 -35.37
CA VAL A 157 38.78 8.14 -34.14
C VAL A 157 37.60 7.18 -34.32
N HIS A 158 36.84 7.26 -35.41
CA HIS A 158 35.73 6.37 -35.65
C HIS A 158 36.21 5.00 -36.12
N GLU A 159 35.79 3.95 -35.42
CA GLU A 159 35.92 2.58 -35.89
C GLU A 159 34.74 2.28 -36.83
N LEU A 160 35.05 2.04 -38.11
CA LEU A 160 34.06 1.74 -39.14
C LEU A 160 34.12 0.27 -39.50
N TYR A 161 32.95 -0.38 -39.50
CA TYR A 161 32.79 -1.79 -39.86
C TYR A 161 31.97 -1.88 -41.15
N ASN A 162 32.60 -2.35 -42.23
CA ASN A 162 32.02 -2.30 -43.57
C ASN A 162 31.51 -0.90 -43.97
N GLY A 163 32.26 0.15 -43.59
CA GLY A 163 31.92 1.55 -43.82
C GLY A 163 30.83 2.12 -42.89
N MET A 164 30.22 1.32 -42.02
CA MET A 164 29.21 1.74 -41.06
C MET A 164 29.83 2.10 -39.71
N LEU A 165 29.31 3.15 -39.06
CA LEU A 165 29.68 3.50 -37.69
C LEU A 165 28.89 2.62 -36.71
N LEU A 166 29.57 1.67 -36.09
CA LEU A 166 29.01 0.71 -35.14
C LEU A 166 29.85 0.67 -33.86
N GLU A 167 29.21 0.38 -32.74
CA GLU A 167 29.87 0.21 -31.45
C GLU A 167 30.58 -1.14 -31.39
N ALA A 168 31.90 -1.13 -31.15
CA ALA A 168 32.75 -2.31 -31.13
C ALA A 168 32.29 -3.37 -30.12
N ALA A 169 31.83 -2.94 -28.94
CA ALA A 169 31.32 -3.83 -27.90
C ALA A 169 30.06 -4.61 -28.32
N GLY A 170 29.33 -4.14 -29.35
CA GLY A 170 28.15 -4.80 -29.90
C GLY A 170 28.43 -5.71 -31.09
N ILE A 171 29.70 -5.89 -31.47
CA ILE A 171 30.10 -6.70 -32.62
C ILE A 171 30.67 -8.03 -32.13
N THR A 172 30.21 -9.11 -32.72
CA THR A 172 30.64 -10.47 -32.40
C THR A 172 30.95 -11.23 -33.69
N GLY A 173 32.03 -12.01 -33.68
CA GLY A 173 32.45 -12.82 -34.83
C GLY A 173 33.95 -12.80 -35.06
N SER A 174 34.39 -13.54 -36.07
CA SER A 174 35.76 -13.53 -36.57
C SER A 174 35.89 -12.53 -37.73
N ALA A 175 37.11 -12.27 -38.21
CA ALA A 175 37.37 -11.28 -39.27
C ALA A 175 36.56 -11.50 -40.57
N GLU A 176 36.11 -12.73 -40.84
CA GLU A 176 35.37 -13.08 -42.06
C GLU A 176 33.84 -13.07 -41.89
N GLU A 177 33.34 -13.29 -40.67
CA GLU A 177 31.91 -13.36 -40.37
C GLU A 177 31.57 -12.48 -39.17
N LEU A 178 31.51 -11.17 -39.42
CA LEU A 178 31.07 -10.20 -38.43
C LEU A 178 29.54 -10.19 -38.33
N SER A 179 29.05 -10.20 -37.10
CA SER A 179 27.66 -9.96 -36.75
C SER A 179 27.55 -8.85 -35.71
N VAL A 180 26.43 -8.16 -35.71
CA VAL A 180 26.15 -7.05 -34.80
C VAL A 180 24.90 -7.35 -33.99
N ALA A 181 24.96 -7.06 -32.71
CA ALA A 181 23.83 -7.14 -31.81
C ALA A 181 22.92 -5.92 -32.01
N ILE A 182 21.68 -6.13 -32.44
CA ILE A 182 20.69 -5.09 -32.72
C ILE A 182 19.44 -5.36 -31.89
N ARG A 183 18.95 -4.32 -31.19
CA ARG A 183 17.70 -4.39 -30.43
C ARG A 183 16.49 -4.53 -31.37
N GLY A 184 15.63 -5.51 -31.11
CA GLY A 184 14.52 -5.91 -32.00
C GLY A 184 13.40 -4.89 -32.15
N ARG A 185 13.32 -3.88 -31.28
CA ARG A 185 12.45 -2.71 -31.47
C ARG A 185 13.28 -1.49 -31.81
N ILE A 186 13.64 -1.35 -33.09
CA ILE A 186 13.98 -0.04 -33.65
C ILE A 186 12.69 0.69 -34.06
N ASP A 187 11.70 0.74 -33.17
CA ASP A 187 10.66 1.74 -33.29
C ASP A 187 11.33 3.08 -32.96
N TYR A 188 11.81 3.80 -33.99
CA TYR A 188 12.21 5.20 -33.87
C TYR A 188 11.03 6.13 -33.53
N LYS A 189 9.89 5.60 -33.06
CA LYS A 189 8.95 6.37 -32.25
C LYS A 189 9.57 6.51 -30.86
N PRO A 190 10.15 7.68 -30.50
CA PRO A 190 10.56 7.91 -29.13
C PRO A 190 9.33 7.69 -28.23
N ARG A 191 9.28 6.56 -27.53
CA ARG A 191 8.18 6.21 -26.60
C ARG A 191 8.06 7.20 -25.45
N LEU A 192 9.10 7.98 -25.24
CA LEU A 192 9.15 9.06 -24.29
C LEU A 192 9.50 10.33 -25.05
N PRO A 193 8.76 11.44 -24.85
CA PRO A 193 9.23 12.73 -25.33
C PRO A 193 10.65 12.95 -24.77
N PRO A 194 11.55 13.59 -25.54
CA PRO A 194 12.89 13.88 -25.06
C PRO A 194 12.79 14.61 -23.72
N ARG A 195 13.59 14.17 -22.73
CA ARG A 195 13.60 14.76 -21.37
C ARG A 195 13.81 16.28 -21.38
N CYS A 196 14.40 16.81 -22.44
CA CYS A 196 14.51 18.23 -22.71
C CYS A 196 14.34 18.47 -24.21
N ILE A 197 13.46 19.41 -24.57
CA ILE A 197 13.41 19.98 -25.93
C ILE A 197 14.31 21.21 -25.91
N LEU A 198 15.38 21.19 -26.70
CA LEU A 198 16.19 22.39 -26.92
C LEU A 198 15.39 23.34 -27.81
N VAL A 199 14.70 24.30 -27.20
CA VAL A 199 14.01 25.36 -27.92
C VAL A 199 15.03 26.44 -28.25
N LYS A 200 15.34 26.61 -29.54
CA LYS A 200 16.11 27.76 -30.02
C LYS A 200 15.28 29.03 -29.81
N MET A 201 15.59 29.78 -28.75
CA MET A 201 14.94 31.06 -28.50
C MET A 201 15.54 32.12 -29.43
N ASN A 202 14.75 32.59 -30.41
CA ASN A 202 15.19 33.63 -31.34
C ASN A 202 15.35 35.02 -30.69
N LYS A 203 14.85 35.21 -29.46
CA LYS A 203 15.04 36.41 -28.64
C LYS A 203 15.04 36.02 -27.16
N ILE A 204 16.20 36.12 -26.50
CA ILE A 204 16.29 36.05 -25.04
C ILE A 204 16.14 37.49 -24.54
N ARG A 205 14.96 37.85 -24.01
CA ARG A 205 14.86 39.02 -23.15
C ARG A 205 15.25 38.57 -21.75
N ALA A 206 16.55 38.62 -21.46
CA ALA A 206 17.05 38.49 -20.11
C ALA A 206 17.21 39.92 -19.57
N ASP A 207 16.32 40.32 -18.67
CA ASP A 207 16.50 41.56 -17.93
C ASP A 207 17.67 41.38 -16.95
N ARG A 208 18.54 42.39 -16.86
CA ARG A 208 19.68 42.35 -15.93
C ARG A 208 19.16 42.56 -14.51
N LEU A 209 19.43 41.61 -13.62
CA LEU A 209 19.20 41.80 -12.19
C LEU A 209 20.26 42.73 -11.59
N GLU A 210 19.82 43.73 -10.82
CA GLU A 210 20.71 44.67 -10.14
C GLU A 210 21.62 43.94 -9.15
N GLY A 211 22.92 44.24 -9.20
CA GLY A 211 23.94 43.68 -8.28
C GLY A 211 24.74 42.48 -8.80
N LEU A 212 24.46 41.92 -9.98
CA LEU A 212 25.26 40.84 -10.58
C LEU A 212 26.34 41.35 -11.55
N LYS A 213 27.51 40.70 -11.55
CA LYS A 213 28.62 41.02 -12.46
C LYS A 213 28.21 40.80 -13.93
N ASN A 214 28.77 41.61 -14.84
CA ASN A 214 28.44 41.65 -16.28
C ASN A 214 28.55 40.30 -17.04
N SER A 215 29.15 39.26 -16.46
CA SER A 215 29.35 37.94 -17.06
C SER A 215 28.35 36.87 -16.57
N VAL A 216 27.41 37.21 -15.69
CA VAL A 216 26.46 36.25 -15.11
C VAL A 216 25.06 36.52 -15.67
N ILE A 217 24.52 35.55 -16.40
CA ILE A 217 23.12 35.57 -16.85
C ILE A 217 22.32 34.77 -15.81
N PRO A 218 21.48 35.43 -14.99
CA PRO A 218 20.61 34.72 -14.08
C PRO A 218 19.57 33.92 -14.88
N ILE A 219 19.60 32.59 -14.73
CA ILE A 219 18.55 31.72 -15.25
C ILE A 219 17.53 31.57 -14.11
N GLU A 220 16.49 32.38 -14.12
CA GLU A 220 15.35 32.15 -13.25
C GLU A 220 14.49 31.02 -13.87
N PRO A 221 14.27 29.91 -13.16
CA PRO A 221 13.38 28.87 -13.64
C PRO A 221 11.94 29.38 -13.59
N VAL A 222 11.45 29.90 -14.72
CA VAL A 222 10.05 30.29 -14.83
C VAL A 222 9.22 29.07 -15.20
N THR A 223 8.42 28.59 -14.24
CA THR A 223 7.44 27.53 -14.52
C THR A 223 6.22 28.17 -15.17
N LYS A 224 6.14 28.15 -16.50
CA LYS A 224 4.91 28.49 -17.22
C LYS A 224 4.21 27.21 -17.66
N THR A 225 3.03 26.96 -17.09
CA THR A 225 2.12 25.91 -17.53
C THR A 225 1.46 26.35 -18.83
N PHE A 226 1.85 25.76 -19.94
CA PHE A 226 1.15 25.96 -21.22
C PHE A 226 0.09 24.89 -21.39
N ARG A 227 -1.16 25.31 -21.61
CA ARG A 227 -2.25 24.40 -21.97
C ARG A 227 -2.22 24.23 -23.49
N MET A 228 -1.70 23.09 -23.95
CA MET A 228 -1.79 22.74 -25.37
C MET A 228 -3.24 22.33 -25.67
N MET A 229 -3.90 23.11 -26.52
CA MET A 229 -5.21 22.75 -27.07
C MET A 229 -4.97 21.76 -28.20
N CYS A 230 -5.13 20.46 -27.91
CA CYS A 230 -5.19 19.45 -28.97
C CYS A 230 -6.52 19.64 -29.70
N THR A 231 -6.49 20.26 -30.88
CA THR A 231 -7.65 20.24 -31.78
C THR A 231 -7.72 18.85 -32.38
N ASN A 232 -8.69 18.05 -31.93
CA ASN A 232 -9.06 16.82 -32.61
C ASN A 232 -9.61 17.21 -33.99
N LYS A 233 -8.76 17.15 -35.02
CA LYS A 233 -9.23 17.05 -36.39
C LYS A 233 -9.80 15.64 -36.52
N GLU A 234 -11.11 15.55 -36.63
CA GLU A 234 -11.74 14.31 -37.08
C GLU A 234 -11.17 13.95 -38.46
N PRO A 235 -10.80 12.68 -38.68
CA PRO A 235 -10.37 12.23 -39.99
C PRO A 235 -11.55 12.29 -40.95
N ASN A 236 -11.42 13.08 -42.02
CA ASN A 236 -12.28 13.02 -43.21
C ASN A 236 -12.09 11.69 -43.95
#